data_AF-A0A9W4GFX7-F1
#
_entry.id   AF-A0A9W4GFX7-F1
#
_cell.length_a   1.000
_cell.length_b   1.000
_cell.length_c   1.000
_cell.angle_alpha   90.00
_cell.angle_beta   90.00
_cell.angle_gamma   90.00
#
_symmetry.space_group_name_H-M   'P 1'
#
loop_
_entity.id
_entity.type
_entity.pdbx_description
1 polymer ?
#
loop_
_entity_poly.entity_id
_entity_poly.type
_entity_poly.pdbx_seq_one_letter_code
_entity_poly.pdbx_strand_id
1 'polypeptide(L)'
;MSAFPPQRTITSIPVTRTTALTCLSAYLTCSETQPHLLPNTRLDPSGGPTVGSSKHSVTIHNLKRMEAGLRGEWLAPSLQLGSDDMVSSPTRLNRGLKKSDKNTSDNVRILPPNNNTIELSKEARKAEKKARRKLHKKTAQNPARE
;
A
#
# COMPACT_ATOMS: atom_id res chain seq x y z
N MET A 1 -27.56 44.33 32.64
CA MET A 1 -27.14 42.93 32.45
C MET A 1 -27.35 42.58 30.98
N SER A 2 -26.30 42.25 30.25
CA SER A 2 -26.38 41.93 28.81
C SER A 2 -26.65 40.43 28.65
N ALA A 3 -27.68 40.06 27.89
CA ALA A 3 -28.04 38.66 27.67
C ALA A 3 -27.11 38.02 26.62
N PHE A 4 -26.77 36.74 26.81
CA PHE A 4 -25.97 35.99 25.84
C PHE A 4 -26.71 35.86 24.50
N PRO A 5 -25.97 35.82 23.38
CA PRO A 5 -26.57 35.62 22.06
C PRO A 5 -27.28 34.25 22.00
N PRO A 6 -28.36 34.13 21.19
CA PRO A 6 -29.09 32.87 21.06
C PRO A 6 -28.18 31.76 20.52
N GLN A 7 -28.16 30.61 21.21
CA GLN A 7 -27.38 29.43 20.82
C GLN A 7 -28.31 28.28 20.41
N ARG A 8 -27.89 27.50 19.40
CA ARG A 8 -28.58 26.29 18.93
C ARG A 8 -27.59 25.14 18.88
N THR A 9 -27.95 24.02 19.51
CA THR A 9 -27.17 22.78 19.46
C THR A 9 -27.73 21.87 18.37
N ILE A 10 -26.87 21.39 17.47
CA ILE A 10 -27.21 20.44 16.42
C ILE A 10 -26.47 19.14 16.73
N THR A 11 -27.19 18.02 16.78
CA THR A 11 -26.60 16.70 17.01
C THR A 11 -26.11 16.09 15.70
N SER A 12 -25.06 15.27 15.79
CA SER A 12 -24.56 14.50 14.64
C SER A 12 -25.43 13.27 14.40
N ILE A 13 -25.65 12.93 13.12
CA ILE A 13 -26.38 11.73 12.70
C ILE A 13 -25.35 10.73 12.16
N PRO A 14 -25.32 9.48 12.66
CA PRO A 14 -24.39 8.48 12.16
C PRO A 14 -24.73 8.10 10.72
N VAL A 15 -23.70 7.92 9.90
CA VAL A 15 -23.81 7.55 8.48
C VAL A 15 -23.57 6.04 8.32
N THR A 16 -24.36 5.39 7.46
CA THR A 16 -24.17 3.95 7.20
C THR A 16 -22.93 3.70 6.35
N ARG A 17 -22.32 2.51 6.47
CA ARG A 17 -21.11 2.15 5.71
C ARG A 17 -21.30 2.29 4.19
N THR A 18 -22.45 1.87 3.67
CA THR A 18 -22.77 1.92 2.24
C THR A 18 -22.89 3.35 1.73
N THR A 19 -23.58 4.23 2.48
CA THR A 19 -23.72 5.64 2.12
C THR A 19 -22.38 6.36 2.17
N ALA A 20 -21.56 6.11 3.20
CA ALA A 20 -20.21 6.64 3.30
C ALA A 20 -19.34 6.23 2.10
N LEU A 21 -19.39 4.95 1.69
CA LEU A 21 -18.64 4.45 0.54
C LEU A 21 -19.07 5.13 -0.77
N THR A 22 -20.37 5.26 -1.01
CA THR A 22 -20.91 5.93 -2.21
C THR A 22 -20.46 7.39 -2.28
N CYS A 23 -20.62 8.14 -1.20
CA CYS A 23 -20.23 9.56 -1.15
C CYS A 23 -18.72 9.73 -1.36
N LEU A 24 -17.91 8.89 -0.72
CA LEU A 24 -16.46 9.00 -0.79
C LEU A 24 -15.91 8.59 -2.17
N SER A 25 -16.48 7.56 -2.79
CA SER A 25 -16.13 7.14 -4.17
C SER A 25 -16.48 8.23 -5.18
N ALA A 26 -17.66 8.86 -5.02
CA ALA A 26 -18.08 9.98 -5.88
C ALA A 26 -17.14 11.18 -5.72
N TYR A 27 -16.82 11.55 -4.48
CA TYR A 27 -15.89 12.64 -4.20
C TYR A 27 -14.50 12.41 -4.83
N LEU A 28 -13.94 11.21 -4.65
CA LEU A 28 -12.62 10.89 -5.20
C LEU A 28 -12.62 10.98 -6.73
N THR A 29 -13.65 10.44 -7.39
CA THR A 29 -13.81 10.53 -8.85
C THR A 29 -13.91 11.98 -9.33
N CYS A 30 -14.73 12.80 -8.67
CA CYS A 30 -14.88 14.21 -9.05
C CYS A 30 -13.59 15.00 -8.79
N SER A 31 -12.85 14.70 -7.71
CA SER A 31 -11.63 15.41 -7.33
C SER A 31 -10.48 15.27 -8.35
N GLU A 32 -10.50 14.23 -9.19
CA GLU A 32 -9.48 14.02 -10.23
C GLU A 32 -9.63 15.00 -11.40
N THR A 33 -10.85 15.48 -11.65
CA THR A 33 -11.17 16.38 -12.78
C THR A 33 -11.45 17.80 -12.33
N GLN A 34 -11.91 18.00 -11.10
CA GLN A 34 -12.36 19.29 -10.59
C GLN A 34 -11.37 19.87 -9.58
N PRO A 35 -10.60 20.90 -9.96
CA PRO A 35 -9.65 21.58 -9.08
C PRO A 35 -10.28 21.98 -7.75
N HIS A 36 -11.45 22.61 -7.77
CA HIS A 36 -12.13 23.15 -6.59
C HIS A 36 -12.52 22.12 -5.51
N LEU A 37 -12.51 20.82 -5.84
CA LEU A 37 -12.76 19.76 -4.87
C LEU A 37 -11.49 19.31 -4.14
N LEU A 38 -10.31 19.67 -4.63
CA LEU A 38 -9.06 19.28 -4.01
C LEU A 38 -8.83 20.07 -2.71
N PRO A 39 -8.32 19.41 -1.66
CA PRO A 39 -8.13 20.05 -0.35
C PRO A 39 -7.02 21.10 -0.34
N ASN A 40 -6.13 21.08 -1.33
CA ASN A 40 -5.04 22.03 -1.49
C ASN A 40 -5.34 23.13 -2.52
N THR A 41 -6.61 23.33 -2.86
CA THR A 41 -7.02 24.36 -3.81
C THR A 41 -6.95 25.73 -3.19
N ARG A 42 -6.43 26.69 -3.96
CA ARG A 42 -6.41 28.10 -3.60
C ARG A 42 -7.17 28.90 -4.65
N LEU A 43 -7.83 29.96 -4.21
CA LEU A 43 -8.44 30.93 -5.11
C LEU A 43 -7.36 31.92 -5.54
N ASP A 44 -6.99 31.87 -6.82
CA ASP A 44 -6.12 32.86 -7.42
C ASP A 44 -6.97 34.03 -7.94
N PRO A 45 -6.70 35.28 -7.53
CA PRO A 45 -7.47 36.45 -7.99
C PRO A 45 -7.51 36.61 -9.51
N SER A 46 -6.54 36.07 -10.26
CA SER A 46 -6.51 36.20 -11.72
C SER A 46 -7.04 34.98 -12.48
N GLY A 47 -7.16 33.82 -11.83
CA GLY A 47 -7.24 32.53 -12.52
C GLY A 47 -8.27 31.53 -11.98
N GLY A 48 -9.00 31.87 -10.93
CA GLY A 48 -9.98 30.97 -10.33
C GLY A 48 -9.36 29.89 -9.43
N PRO A 49 -10.02 28.73 -9.24
CA PRO A 49 -9.52 27.66 -8.37
C PRO A 49 -8.27 27.00 -8.96
N THR A 50 -7.11 27.30 -8.37
CA THR A 50 -5.81 26.76 -8.78
C THR A 50 -5.37 25.66 -7.83
N VAL A 51 -4.95 24.53 -8.39
CA VAL A 51 -4.35 23.42 -7.62
C VAL A 51 -2.91 23.80 -7.29
N GLY A 52 -2.48 23.60 -6.04
CA GLY A 52 -1.07 23.76 -5.66
C GLY A 52 -0.13 22.84 -6.46
N SER A 53 1.17 22.90 -6.14
CA SER A 53 2.24 22.19 -6.88
C SER A 53 2.05 20.66 -7.04
N SER A 54 1.19 20.02 -6.24
CA SER A 54 0.85 18.60 -6.40
C SER A 54 -0.66 18.41 -6.54
N LYS A 55 -1.08 17.62 -7.53
CA LYS A 55 -2.47 17.11 -7.61
C LYS A 55 -2.77 16.05 -6.54
N HIS A 56 -1.72 15.52 -5.90
CA HIS A 56 -1.80 14.49 -4.89
C HIS A 56 -1.50 15.11 -3.52
N SER A 57 -2.51 15.15 -2.66
CA SER A 57 -2.36 15.58 -1.27
C SER A 57 -2.42 14.37 -0.34
N VAL A 58 -1.78 14.50 0.83
CA VAL A 58 -1.84 13.49 1.89
C VAL A 58 -3.30 13.20 2.27
N THR A 59 -4.15 14.22 2.26
CA THR A 59 -5.59 14.08 2.50
C THR A 59 -6.25 13.16 1.47
N ILE A 60 -6.06 13.39 0.17
CA ILE A 60 -6.61 12.52 -0.88
C ILE A 60 -6.09 11.08 -0.74
N HIS A 61 -4.80 10.89 -0.42
CA HIS A 61 -4.25 9.57 -0.16
C HIS A 61 -4.94 8.87 1.03
N ASN A 62 -5.15 9.59 2.14
CA ASN A 62 -5.86 9.06 3.31
C ASN A 62 -7.31 8.71 3.00
N LEU A 63 -8.00 9.53 2.19
CA LEU A 63 -9.36 9.22 1.73
C LEU A 63 -9.39 7.94 0.91
N LYS A 64 -8.44 7.71 -0.01
CA LYS A 64 -8.32 6.45 -0.76
C LYS A 64 -8.10 5.24 0.17
N ARG A 65 -7.33 5.40 1.25
CA ARG A 65 -7.17 4.36 2.28
C ARG A 65 -8.46 4.11 3.05
N MET A 66 -9.21 5.15 3.38
CA MET A 66 -10.52 4.99 4.03
C MET A 66 -11.53 4.31 3.10
N GLU A 67 -11.49 4.60 1.79
CA GLU A 67 -12.31 3.91 0.80
C GLU A 67 -12.05 2.40 0.81
N ALA A 68 -10.78 2.00 0.76
CA ALA A 68 -10.36 0.60 0.85
C ALA A 68 -10.81 -0.02 2.19
N GLY A 69 -10.62 0.69 3.30
CA GLY A 69 -11.08 0.25 4.62
C GLY A 69 -12.60 0.07 4.70
N LEU A 70 -13.37 0.95 4.06
CA LEU A 70 -14.82 0.83 3.92
C LEU A 70 -15.22 -0.33 2.99
N ARG A 71 -14.35 -0.84 2.13
CA ARG A 71 -14.56 -2.10 1.38
C ARG A 71 -14.11 -3.34 2.15
N GLY A 72 -13.35 -3.17 3.23
CA GLY A 72 -12.76 -4.27 4.00
C GLY A 72 -11.37 -4.68 3.51
N GLU A 73 -10.78 -3.88 2.63
CA GLU A 73 -9.42 -4.05 2.12
C GLU A 73 -8.44 -3.19 2.92
N TRP A 74 -7.21 -3.67 3.09
CA TRP A 74 -6.15 -2.88 3.71
C TRP A 74 -5.20 -2.35 2.65
N LEU A 75 -5.19 -1.03 2.43
CA LEU A 75 -4.21 -0.39 1.55
C LEU A 75 -2.88 -0.23 2.31
N ALA A 76 -1.84 -0.92 1.87
CA ALA A 76 -0.50 -0.78 2.44
C ALA A 76 0.00 0.68 2.32
N PRO A 77 0.85 1.17 3.24
CA PRO A 77 1.47 2.49 3.11
C PRO A 77 2.20 2.57 1.77
N SER A 78 1.77 3.47 0.88
CA SER A 78 2.48 3.70 -0.37
C SER A 78 3.72 4.55 -0.07
N LEU A 79 4.91 3.98 -0.24
CA LEU A 79 6.12 4.77 -0.37
C LEU A 79 6.03 5.52 -1.70
N GLN A 80 5.59 6.78 -1.69
CA GLN A 80 5.90 7.69 -2.79
C GLN A 80 7.38 8.03 -2.67
N LEU A 81 8.23 7.07 -3.07
CA LEU A 81 9.58 7.39 -3.48
C LEU A 81 9.39 8.12 -4.81
N GLY A 82 9.74 9.42 -4.83
CA GLY A 82 9.55 10.28 -5.99
C GLY A 82 9.93 9.52 -7.25
N SER A 83 9.03 9.50 -8.22
CA SER A 83 9.30 8.96 -9.54
C SER A 83 10.39 9.81 -10.18
N ASP A 84 11.64 9.40 -9.97
CA ASP A 84 12.64 9.13 -10.98
C ASP A 84 13.67 8.15 -10.35
N ASP A 85 13.80 6.99 -10.99
CA ASP A 85 14.81 5.95 -10.78
C ASP A 85 15.03 5.39 -9.37
N MET A 86 14.44 4.21 -9.11
CA MET A 86 15.18 3.00 -8.72
C MET A 86 14.20 1.94 -8.23
N VAL A 87 14.23 0.78 -8.90
CA VAL A 87 13.58 -0.44 -8.44
C VAL A 87 14.21 -0.85 -7.10
N SER A 88 13.55 -0.57 -5.98
CA SER A 88 13.98 -1.09 -4.69
C SER A 88 13.16 -2.33 -4.35
N SER A 89 13.80 -3.47 -4.53
CA SER A 89 13.28 -4.77 -4.10
C SER A 89 12.90 -4.73 -2.60
N PRO A 90 11.85 -5.45 -2.16
CA PRO A 90 11.45 -5.45 -0.76
C PRO A 90 12.54 -6.13 0.08
N THR A 91 13.38 -5.32 0.73
CA THR A 91 14.35 -5.79 1.72
C THR A 91 13.55 -6.20 2.96
N ARG A 92 13.32 -7.52 3.11
CA ARG A 92 12.79 -8.13 4.32
C ARG A 92 13.72 -7.83 5.50
N LEU A 93 13.33 -6.86 6.34
CA LEU A 93 13.94 -6.68 7.66
C LEU A 93 13.50 -7.82 8.58
N ASN A 94 14.23 -8.93 8.58
CA ASN A 94 14.13 -9.95 9.62
C ASN A 94 14.72 -9.37 10.91
N ARG A 95 13.85 -8.84 11.77
CA ARG A 95 14.21 -8.46 13.14
C ARG A 95 14.36 -9.74 13.95
N GLY A 96 15.60 -10.12 14.25
CA GLY A 96 15.94 -11.36 14.96
C GLY A 96 15.37 -11.39 16.38
N LEU A 97 14.48 -12.34 16.63
CA LEU A 97 14.00 -12.67 17.97
C LEU A 97 15.02 -13.61 18.62
N LYS A 98 15.75 -13.11 19.61
CA LYS A 98 16.63 -13.94 20.46
C LYS A 98 15.75 -14.92 21.26
N LYS A 99 16.11 -16.20 21.20
CA LYS A 99 15.59 -17.25 22.07
C LYS A 99 16.18 -17.09 23.47
N SER A 100 15.35 -17.12 24.49
CA SER A 100 15.71 -17.47 25.86
C SER A 100 14.52 -18.20 26.51
N ASP A 101 14.86 -19.07 27.44
CA ASP A 101 14.24 -20.38 27.66
C ASP A 101 12.89 -20.45 28.37
N LYS A 102 12.31 -21.64 28.20
CA LYS A 102 11.15 -22.31 28.82
C LYS A 102 10.81 -21.87 30.26
N ASN A 103 9.51 -21.76 30.55
CA ASN A 103 8.88 -22.53 31.63
C ASN A 103 7.33 -22.49 31.57
N THR A 104 6.75 -23.70 31.60
CA THR A 104 5.51 -24.11 32.29
C THR A 104 4.14 -23.63 31.77
N SER A 105 3.42 -24.62 31.20
CA SER A 105 1.99 -24.95 31.29
C SER A 105 0.95 -23.82 31.39
N ASP A 106 0.06 -23.72 30.39
CA ASP A 106 -1.38 -23.99 30.58
C ASP A 106 -2.20 -23.80 29.28
N ASN A 107 -3.28 -24.57 29.20
CA ASN A 107 -4.14 -24.88 28.05
C ASN A 107 -4.76 -23.69 27.30
N VAL A 108 -4.52 -23.57 25.97
CA VAL A 108 -5.55 -23.20 24.96
C VAL A 108 -5.22 -23.87 23.62
N ARG A 109 -6.15 -24.68 23.12
CA ARG A 109 -6.10 -25.40 21.83
C ARG A 109 -6.37 -24.44 20.67
N ILE A 110 -5.33 -23.97 19.99
CA ILE A 110 -5.44 -23.34 18.66
C ILE A 110 -4.91 -24.35 17.63
N LEU A 111 -5.78 -24.86 16.77
CA LEU A 111 -5.39 -25.63 15.59
C LEU A 111 -4.73 -24.69 14.56
N PRO A 112 -3.58 -25.07 13.99
CA PRO A 112 -2.92 -24.28 12.94
C PRO A 112 -3.64 -24.45 11.58
N PRO A 113 -3.77 -23.39 10.76
CA PRO A 113 -4.08 -23.58 9.35
C PRO A 113 -2.91 -24.26 8.65
N ASN A 114 -3.26 -25.30 7.89
CA ASN A 114 -2.33 -26.13 7.15
C ASN A 114 -1.48 -25.28 6.18
N ASN A 115 -0.18 -25.53 6.19
CA ASN A 115 0.73 -25.19 5.11
C ASN A 115 1.47 -26.47 4.80
N ASN A 116 1.17 -27.13 3.68
CA ASN A 116 2.07 -28.08 3.01
C ASN A 116 1.47 -28.54 1.68
N THR A 117 1.67 -27.76 0.63
CA THR A 117 1.89 -28.27 -0.74
C THR A 117 2.88 -27.31 -1.40
N ILE A 118 3.76 -27.86 -2.25
CA ILE A 118 4.93 -27.23 -2.88
C ILE A 118 6.25 -27.46 -2.11
N GLU A 119 6.53 -28.71 -1.78
CA GLU A 119 7.91 -29.26 -1.77
C GLU A 119 8.34 -29.43 -3.23
N LEU A 120 8.81 -28.35 -3.86
CA LEU A 120 9.63 -28.45 -5.08
C LEU A 120 11.07 -28.64 -4.63
N SER A 121 11.54 -29.88 -4.75
CA SER A 121 12.83 -30.36 -4.28
C SER A 121 13.99 -29.44 -4.68
N LYS A 122 14.84 -29.12 -3.69
CA LYS A 122 16.09 -28.36 -3.87
C LYS A 122 17.04 -29.02 -4.89
N GLU A 123 16.83 -30.30 -5.19
CA GLU A 123 17.50 -31.09 -6.23
C GLU A 123 17.33 -30.48 -7.64
N ALA A 124 16.13 -30.00 -7.99
CA ALA A 124 15.82 -29.50 -9.33
C ALA A 124 16.56 -28.19 -9.66
N ARG A 125 16.66 -27.26 -8.70
CA ARG A 125 17.37 -25.98 -8.88
C ARG A 125 18.88 -26.17 -9.02
N LYS A 126 19.45 -27.22 -8.42
CA LYS A 126 20.88 -27.53 -8.52
C LYS A 126 21.21 -28.18 -9.88
N ALA A 127 20.32 -29.01 -10.40
CA ALA A 127 20.46 -29.61 -11.73
C ALA A 127 20.41 -28.55 -12.85
N GLU A 128 19.47 -27.60 -12.77
CA GLU A 128 19.31 -26.54 -13.78
C GLU A 128 20.51 -25.58 -13.82
N LYS A 129 21.05 -25.18 -12.66
CA LYS A 129 22.26 -24.34 -12.59
C LYS A 129 23.51 -25.06 -13.15
N LYS A 130 23.57 -26.39 -13.04
CA LYS A 130 24.67 -27.19 -13.60
C LYS A 130 24.54 -27.36 -15.12
N ALA A 131 23.33 -27.43 -15.67
CA ALA A 131 23.09 -27.47 -17.11
C ALA A 131 23.51 -26.16 -17.81
N ARG A 132 23.16 -25.00 -17.24
CA ARG A 132 23.57 -23.69 -17.78
C ARG A 132 25.09 -23.50 -17.85
N ARG A 133 25.86 -24.01 -16.88
CA ARG A 133 27.33 -23.93 -16.88
C ARG A 133 27.99 -24.80 -17.97
N LYS A 134 27.36 -25.89 -18.39
CA LYS A 134 27.92 -26.75 -19.46
C LYS A 134 27.73 -26.14 -20.86
N LEU A 135 26.66 -25.38 -21.07
CA LEU A 135 26.39 -24.74 -22.37
C LEU A 135 27.36 -23.59 -22.65
N HIS A 136 27.66 -22.77 -21.64
CA HIS A 136 28.60 -21.65 -21.79
C HIS A 136 30.08 -22.06 -21.94
N LYS A 137 30.46 -23.29 -21.53
CA LYS A 137 31.82 -23.80 -21.73
C LYS A 137 32.05 -24.35 -23.14
N LYS A 138 30.98 -24.69 -23.88
CA LYS A 138 31.09 -25.25 -25.25
C LYS A 138 31.24 -24.18 -26.33
N THR A 139 30.91 -22.91 -26.02
CA THR A 139 31.01 -21.78 -26.96
C THR A 139 32.37 -21.06 -26.93
N ALA A 140 33.28 -21.44 -26.02
CA ALA A 140 34.61 -20.83 -25.91
C ALA A 140 35.73 -21.68 -26.53
N GLN A 141 35.40 -22.75 -27.24
CA GLN A 141 36.36 -23.70 -27.81
C GLN A 141 36.10 -23.91 -29.31
N ASN A 142 36.02 -22.80 -30.06
CA ASN A 142 36.26 -22.78 -31.50
C ASN A 142 36.67 -21.35 -31.93
N PRO A 143 37.95 -20.97 -31.75
CA PRO A 143 38.51 -19.87 -32.50
C PRO A 143 39.05 -20.39 -33.84
N ALA A 144 38.58 -19.78 -34.93
CA ALA A 144 39.21 -19.72 -36.26
C ALA A 144 39.27 -21.00 -37.14
N ARG A 145 38.65 -20.89 -38.32
CA ARG A 145 39.21 -21.15 -39.67
C ARG A 145 38.24 -20.52 -40.67
N GLU A 146 38.67 -19.42 -41.29
CA GLU A 146 39.10 -19.35 -42.70
C GLU A 146 37.95 -19.59 -43.68
#